data_AF-A0A5U5NJ67-F1
#
_entry.id   AF-A0A5U5NJ67-F1
#
_cell.length_a   1.000
_cell.length_b   1.000
_cell.length_c   1.000
_cell.angle_alpha   90.00
_cell.angle_beta   90.00
_cell.angle_gamma   90.00
#
_symmetry.space_group_name_H-M   'P 1'
#
loop_
_entity.id
_entity.type
_entity.pdbx_description
1 polymer ?
#
loop_
_entity_poly.entity_id
_entity_poly.type
_entity_poly.pdbx_seq_one_letter_code
_entity_poly.pdbx_strand_id
1 'polypeptide(L)'
;MADYQDKNVVIIGLGLTGLSCVDFFLARGVTPRVMDTRVTPPGLDKLPQEVERHVGGLNDEWLLAADLIVASPGIALAHPSLSAAASAGVEIVGDIELFCREAQAPIVAIT
;
A
#
# COMPACT_ATOMS: atom_id res chain seq x y z
N MET A 1 -15.13 10.63 3.26
CA MET A 1 -14.06 9.76 3.75
C MET A 1 -14.42 8.36 3.34
N ALA A 2 -13.50 7.67 2.67
CA ALA A 2 -13.70 6.28 2.30
C ALA A 2 -13.62 5.41 3.55
N ASP A 3 -14.43 4.35 3.60
CA ASP A 3 -14.39 3.38 4.68
C ASP A 3 -13.43 2.23 4.33
N TYR A 4 -12.50 1.95 5.23
CA TYR A 4 -11.48 0.93 5.10
C TYR A 4 -11.59 -0.14 6.20
N GLN A 5 -12.60 -0.05 7.08
CA GLN A 5 -12.79 -1.05 8.13
C GLN A 5 -12.94 -2.44 7.53
N ASP A 6 -12.37 -3.43 8.21
CA ASP A 6 -12.35 -4.84 7.83
C ASP A 6 -11.68 -5.18 6.48
N LYS A 7 -11.05 -4.22 5.79
CA LYS A 7 -10.30 -4.47 4.56
C LYS A 7 -8.93 -5.08 4.83
N ASN A 8 -8.58 -6.11 4.05
CA ASN A 8 -7.22 -6.64 3.95
C ASN A 8 -6.38 -5.72 3.06
N VAL A 9 -5.64 -4.80 3.68
CA VAL A 9 -4.81 -3.83 2.97
C VAL A 9 -3.37 -4.32 2.82
N VAL A 10 -2.83 -4.23 1.60
CA VAL A 10 -1.43 -4.51 1.30
C VAL A 10 -0.75 -3.27 0.74
N ILE A 11 0.36 -2.85 1.33
CA ILE A 11 1.17 -1.73 0.85
C ILE A 11 2.43 -2.28 0.19
N ILE A 12 2.72 -1.85 -1.04
CA ILE A 12 3.92 -2.22 -1.78
C ILE A 12 4.88 -1.05 -1.82
N GLY A 13 6.08 -1.25 -1.29
CA GLY A 13 7.10 -0.24 -1.13
C GLY A 13 6.96 0.46 0.22
N LEU A 14 7.98 0.35 1.05
CA LEU A 14 8.03 1.03 2.34
C LEU A 14 8.51 2.48 2.14
N GLY A 15 9.78 2.82 2.39
CA GLY A 15 10.25 4.19 2.24
C GLY A 15 9.44 5.20 3.07
N LEU A 16 9.58 6.50 2.76
CA LEU A 16 8.82 7.52 3.48
C LEU A 16 7.33 7.50 3.11
N THR A 17 7.03 7.35 1.81
CA THR A 17 5.66 7.29 1.31
C THR A 17 4.88 6.09 1.85
N GLY A 18 5.45 4.88 1.79
CA GLY A 18 4.79 3.69 2.33
C GLY A 18 4.62 3.73 3.84
N LEU A 19 5.57 4.29 4.60
CA LEU A 19 5.36 4.55 6.03
C LEU A 19 4.16 5.48 6.28
N SER A 20 4.01 6.54 5.48
CA SER A 20 2.83 7.41 5.60
C SER A 20 1.52 6.69 5.28
N CYS A 21 1.53 5.73 4.35
CA CYS A 21 0.38 4.85 4.09
C CYS A 21 0.11 3.92 5.28
N VAL A 22 1.15 3.35 5.91
CA VAL A 22 1.00 2.52 7.12
C VAL A 22 0.34 3.34 8.24
N ASP A 23 0.89 4.50 8.54
CA ASP A 23 0.38 5.39 9.58
C ASP A 23 -1.08 5.82 9.30
N PHE A 24 -1.40 6.08 8.03
CA PHE A 24 -2.75 6.44 7.58
C PHE A 24 -3.80 5.38 7.93
N PHE A 25 -3.49 4.09 7.71
CA PHE A 25 -4.40 2.98 8.02
C PHE A 25 -4.47 2.69 9.52
N LEU A 26 -3.32 2.69 10.20
CA LEU A 26 -3.27 2.46 11.65
C LEU A 26 -4.09 3.52 12.42
N ALA A 27 -4.01 4.79 12.01
CA ALA A 27 -4.81 5.87 12.59
C ALA A 27 -6.34 5.68 12.40
N ARG A 28 -6.76 4.79 11.50
CA ARG A 28 -8.15 4.42 11.22
C ARG A 28 -8.53 3.05 11.79
N GLY A 29 -7.66 2.44 12.59
CA GLY A 29 -7.89 1.11 13.19
C GLY A 29 -7.74 -0.05 12.21
N VAL A 30 -7.11 0.16 11.05
CA VAL A 30 -6.83 -0.88 10.06
C VAL A 30 -5.34 -1.22 10.14
N THR A 31 -5.01 -2.49 10.33
CA THR A 31 -3.61 -2.95 10.34
C THR A 31 -3.25 -3.48 8.95
N PRO A 32 -2.50 -2.73 8.13
CA PRO A 32 -2.10 -3.20 6.81
C PRO A 32 -0.99 -4.24 6.92
N ARG A 33 -0.70 -4.90 5.81
CA ARG A 33 0.55 -5.65 5.61
C ARG A 33 1.45 -4.91 4.62
N VAL A 34 2.75 -5.02 4.77
CA VAL A 34 3.72 -4.34 3.89
C VAL A 34 4.57 -5.34 3.14
N MET A 35 4.85 -5.08 1.86
CA MET A 35 5.89 -5.79 1.13
C MET A 35 6.82 -4.86 0.36
N ASP A 36 8.08 -5.26 0.21
CA ASP A 36 9.07 -4.52 -0.56
C ASP A 36 10.03 -5.47 -1.27
N THR A 37 10.36 -5.17 -2.53
CA THR A 37 11.27 -5.99 -3.33
C THR A 37 12.72 -5.91 -2.83
N ARG A 38 13.06 -4.89 -2.05
CA ARG A 38 14.37 -4.76 -1.39
C ARG A 38 14.39 -5.60 -0.12
N VAL A 39 15.55 -6.21 0.18
CA VAL A 39 15.76 -6.97 1.42
C VAL A 39 15.79 -6.04 2.65
N THR A 40 16.36 -4.84 2.48
CA THR A 40 16.47 -3.81 3.53
C THR A 40 15.92 -2.48 3.00
N PRO A 41 14.59 -2.32 2.89
CA PRO A 41 14.01 -1.07 2.41
C PRO A 41 14.21 0.06 3.41
N PRO A 42 14.30 1.33 2.96
CA PRO A 42 14.35 2.47 3.86
C PRO A 42 13.12 2.51 4.77
N GLY A 43 13.33 2.79 6.05
CA GLY A 43 12.24 2.88 7.04
C GLY A 43 11.82 1.56 7.68
N LEU A 44 12.47 0.44 7.34
CA LEU A 44 12.17 -0.89 7.91
C LEU A 44 12.29 -0.92 9.45
N ASP A 45 13.22 -0.15 10.00
CA ASP A 45 13.46 0.05 11.42
C ASP A 45 12.36 0.84 12.12
N LYS A 46 11.57 1.62 11.37
CA LYS A 46 10.47 2.46 11.87
C LYS A 46 9.11 1.78 11.77
N LEU A 47 9.02 0.65 11.07
CA LEU A 47 7.77 -0.08 10.91
C LEU A 47 7.34 -0.68 12.27
N PRO A 48 6.12 -0.44 12.75
CA PRO A 48 5.61 -1.04 13.98
C PRO A 48 5.68 -2.57 13.96
N GLN A 49 5.89 -3.20 15.11
CA GLN A 49 6.09 -4.66 15.19
C GLN A 49 4.83 -5.46 14.84
N GLU A 50 3.67 -4.87 15.08
CA GLU A 50 2.36 -5.41 14.77
C GLU A 50 2.06 -5.46 13.25
N VAL A 51 2.78 -4.68 12.44
CA VAL A 51 2.60 -4.65 10.99
C VAL A 51 3.42 -5.76 10.35
N GLU A 52 2.74 -6.78 9.84
CA GLU A 52 3.39 -7.87 9.12
C GLU A 52 4.10 -7.34 7.86
N ARG A 53 5.28 -7.91 7.58
CA ARG A 53 6.12 -7.48 6.47
C ARG A 53 6.76 -8.63 5.69
N HIS A 54 6.88 -8.44 4.39
CA HIS A 54 7.60 -9.34 3.48
C HIS A 54 8.65 -8.55 2.69
N VAL A 55 9.92 -8.96 2.75
CA VAL A 55 11.04 -8.23 2.11
C VAL A 55 11.81 -9.13 1.15
N GLY A 56 12.44 -8.52 0.15
CA GLY A 56 13.22 -9.24 -0.86
C GLY A 56 12.39 -9.80 -2.02
N GLY A 57 11.11 -9.44 -2.11
CA GLY A 57 10.19 -9.93 -3.13
C GLY A 57 8.77 -9.41 -2.95
N LEU A 58 7.87 -9.87 -3.82
CA LEU A 58 6.43 -9.73 -3.63
C LEU A 58 5.85 -11.07 -3.19
N ASN A 59 4.80 -11.01 -2.36
CA ASN A 59 4.09 -12.19 -1.90
C ASN A 59 2.74 -12.27 -2.63
N ASP A 60 2.62 -13.19 -3.59
CA ASP A 60 1.43 -13.33 -4.42
C ASP A 60 0.19 -13.75 -3.62
N GLU A 61 0.35 -14.56 -2.57
CA GLU A 61 -0.76 -14.96 -1.69
C GLU A 61 -1.34 -13.74 -0.97
N TRP A 62 -0.48 -12.83 -0.50
CA TRP A 62 -0.91 -11.59 0.12
C TRP A 62 -1.62 -10.67 -0.87
N LEU A 63 -1.10 -10.56 -2.10
CA LEU A 63 -1.68 -9.72 -3.14
C LEU A 63 -3.05 -10.22 -3.60
N LEU A 64 -3.21 -11.53 -3.80
CA LEU A 64 -4.47 -12.13 -4.24
C LEU A 64 -5.53 -12.17 -3.13
N ALA A 65 -5.13 -12.16 -1.87
CA ALA A 65 -6.03 -12.09 -0.72
C ALA A 65 -6.36 -10.65 -0.28
N ALA A 66 -5.79 -9.63 -0.94
CA ALA A 66 -6.02 -8.24 -0.57
C ALA A 66 -7.37 -7.74 -1.09
N ASP A 67 -8.03 -6.90 -0.29
CA ASP A 67 -9.17 -6.10 -0.75
C ASP A 67 -8.70 -4.79 -1.39
N LEU A 68 -7.52 -4.31 -0.97
CA LEU A 68 -6.90 -3.08 -1.45
C LEU A 68 -5.38 -3.20 -1.45
N ILE A 69 -4.76 -2.92 -2.60
CA ILE A 69 -3.32 -2.77 -2.75
C ILE A 69 -2.99 -1.29 -2.91
N VAL A 70 -2.02 -0.80 -2.14
CA VAL A 70 -1.46 0.54 -2.24
C VAL A 70 -0.06 0.42 -2.81
N ALA A 71 0.08 0.75 -4.10
CA ALA A 71 1.33 0.65 -4.83
C ALA A 71 2.10 1.97 -4.79
N SER A 72 3.31 1.97 -4.22
CA SER A 72 4.21 3.13 -4.29
C SER A 72 4.58 3.44 -5.75
N PRO A 73 4.76 4.72 -6.14
CA PRO A 73 5.07 5.11 -7.53
C PRO A 73 6.29 4.42 -8.16
N GLY A 74 7.21 3.91 -7.33
CA GLY A 74 8.41 3.20 -7.77
C GLY A 74 8.19 1.75 -8.23
N ILE A 75 7.00 1.17 -8.04
CA ILE A 75 6.69 -0.18 -8.54
C ILE A 75 6.04 -0.09 -9.92
N ALA A 76 6.54 -0.89 -10.87
CA ALA A 76 5.90 -1.01 -12.16
C ALA A 76 4.54 -1.70 -12.01
N LEU A 77 3.44 -1.02 -12.32
CA LEU A 77 2.09 -1.63 -12.33
C LEU A 77 1.99 -2.83 -13.29
N ALA A 78 2.85 -2.85 -14.32
CA ALA A 78 3.01 -3.99 -15.23
C ALA A 78 3.72 -5.20 -14.63
N HIS A 79 4.09 -5.17 -13.34
CA HIS A 79 4.67 -6.32 -12.66
C HIS A 79 3.69 -7.51 -12.70
N PRO A 80 4.12 -8.73 -13.06
CA PRO A 80 3.22 -9.89 -13.23
C PRO A 80 2.29 -10.13 -12.04
N SER A 81 2.79 -10.07 -10.81
CA SER A 81 1.99 -10.20 -9.59
C SER A 81 0.89 -9.15 -9.44
N LEU A 82 1.17 -7.89 -9.80
CA LEU A 82 0.18 -6.80 -9.76
C LEU A 82 -0.85 -6.96 -10.87
N SER A 83 -0.41 -7.36 -12.06
CA SER A 83 -1.32 -7.68 -13.17
C SER A 83 -2.26 -8.84 -12.81
N ALA A 84 -1.77 -9.86 -12.10
CA ALA A 84 -2.57 -10.98 -11.63
C ALA A 84 -3.61 -10.53 -10.58
N ALA A 85 -3.21 -9.72 -9.59
CA ALA A 85 -4.14 -9.17 -8.59
C ALA A 85 -5.21 -8.28 -9.24
N ALA A 86 -4.83 -7.40 -10.17
CA ALA A 86 -5.77 -6.59 -10.94
C ALA A 86 -6.76 -7.46 -11.74
N SER A 87 -6.27 -8.52 -12.38
CA SER A 87 -7.11 -9.46 -13.14
C SER A 87 -8.07 -10.25 -12.24
N ALA A 88 -7.70 -10.46 -10.97
CA ALA A 88 -8.55 -11.07 -9.95
C ALA A 88 -9.57 -10.08 -9.34
N GLY A 89 -9.57 -8.82 -9.76
CA GLY A 89 -10.50 -7.80 -9.29
C GLY A 89 -10.06 -7.07 -8.01
N VAL A 90 -8.81 -7.24 -7.58
CA VAL A 90 -8.26 -6.51 -6.42
C VAL A 90 -8.09 -5.04 -6.79
N GLU A 91 -8.57 -4.14 -5.92
CA GLU A 91 -8.41 -2.70 -6.10
C GLU A 91 -6.94 -2.30 -5.91
N ILE A 92 -6.35 -1.59 -6.88
CA ILE A 92 -4.97 -1.10 -6.80
C ILE A 92 -4.98 0.43 -6.91
N VAL A 93 -4.43 1.09 -5.91
CA VAL A 93 -4.35 2.57 -5.82
C VAL A 93 -2.93 3.02 -5.49
N GLY A 94 -2.65 4.30 -5.72
CA GLY A 94 -1.45 4.96 -5.22
C GLY A 94 -1.71 5.74 -3.93
N ASP A 95 -0.65 6.27 -3.32
CA ASP A 95 -0.72 7.21 -2.20
C ASP A 95 -1.47 8.50 -2.56
N ILE A 96 -1.29 9.02 -3.78
CA ILE A 96 -2.00 10.21 -4.26
C ILE A 96 -3.52 9.97 -4.37
N GLU A 97 -3.94 8.77 -4.78
CA GLU A 97 -5.35 8.41 -4.83
C GLU A 97 -5.96 8.33 -3.42
N LEU A 98 -5.24 7.73 -2.46
CA LEU A 98 -5.64 7.76 -1.04
C LEU A 98 -5.79 9.19 -0.52
N PHE A 99 -4.83 10.07 -0.85
CA PHE A 99 -4.90 11.48 -0.49
C PHE A 99 -6.14 12.17 -1.09
N CYS A 100 -6.40 11.98 -2.39
CA CYS A 100 -7.53 12.59 -3.09
C CYS A 100 -8.89 12.14 -2.55
N ARG A 101 -9.02 10.91 -2.04
CA ARG A 101 -10.27 10.41 -1.40
C ARG A 101 -10.60 11.14 -0.09
N GLU A 102 -9.60 11.70 0.56
CA GLU A 102 -9.69 12.21 1.92
C GLU A 102 -9.61 13.74 1.98
N ALA A 103 -8.94 14.39 1.03
CA ALA A 103 -8.78 15.83 0.96
C ALA A 103 -10.13 16.58 1.00
N GLN A 104 -10.26 17.54 1.91
CA GLN A 104 -11.45 18.39 2.09
C GLN A 104 -11.24 19.83 1.58
N ALA A 105 -10.17 20.06 0.82
CA ALA A 105 -9.82 21.35 0.26
C ALA A 105 -9.52 21.22 -1.26
N PRO A 106 -9.67 22.30 -2.05
CA PRO A 106 -9.31 22.29 -3.46
C PRO A 106 -7.84 21.88 -3.69
N ILE A 107 -7.59 21.02 -4.68
CA ILE A 107 -6.27 20.53 -5.05
C ILE A 107 -5.85 21.17 -6.38
N VAL A 108 -4.62 21.69 -6.44
CA VAL A 108 -3.96 22.08 -7.71
C VAL A 108 -2.93 21.00 -8.04
N ALA A 109 -3.04 20.39 -9.23
CA ALA A 109 -2.12 19.36 -9.70
C ALA A 109 -1.25 19.88 -10.86
N ILE A 110 0.06 19.60 -10.81
CA ILE A 110 1.05 19.93 -11.83
C ILE A 110 1.90 18.68 -12.06
N THR A 111 2.15 18.32 -13.32
CA THR A 111 2.96 17.14 -13.71
C THR A 111 4.08 17.50 -14.66
#